data_AF-A0AAQ4D9L8-F1
#
_entry.id   AF-A0AAQ4D9L8-F1
#
_cell.length_a   1.000
_cell.length_b   1.000
_cell.length_c   1.000
_cell.angle_alpha   90.00
_cell.angle_beta   90.00
_cell.angle_gamma   90.00
#
_symmetry.space_group_name_H-M   'P 1'
#
loop_
_entity.id
_entity.type
_entity.pdbx_description
1 polymer ?
#
loop_
_entity_poly.entity_id
_entity_poly.type
_entity_poly.pdbx_seq_one_letter_code
_entity_poly.pdbx_strand_id
1 'polypeptide(L)'
;MKGNPPPTQSLEDQQCDEMLDCKVVQLIRECILPHSSHVPKEFVLKIVALLNKGSIHSATSSTPVDTESTRKLREEFAKACFETLLQFSFLGGIVLPEGGVVNRLAVTSLLHRFQEVICHYVEDEQLSGKCPLPRHRMAEISFVLKAVATLTASLKKAPPNNVEWSVWEQLIALYPHLVSCSTSTSAQVCRSLREALHEYADLLAPPRSPPPQRNGGHPAAT
;
A
#
# COMPACT_ATOMS: atom_id res chain seq x y z
N MET A 1 -11.34 -31.51 21.59
CA MET A 1 -10.41 -32.38 20.83
C MET A 1 -9.63 -31.49 19.88
N LYS A 2 -8.37 -31.19 20.21
CA LYS A 2 -7.49 -30.33 19.41
C LYS A 2 -6.81 -31.27 18.41
N GLY A 3 -7.29 -31.27 17.16
CA GLY A 3 -6.69 -32.09 16.11
C GLY A 3 -5.25 -31.65 15.89
N ASN A 4 -4.30 -32.55 16.11
CA ASN A 4 -2.93 -32.31 15.65
C ASN A 4 -2.96 -32.15 14.12
N PRO A 5 -2.20 -31.21 13.55
CA PRO A 5 -2.08 -31.10 12.10
C PRO A 5 -1.50 -32.42 11.55
N PRO A 6 -2.02 -32.93 10.42
CA PRO A 6 -1.52 -34.16 9.82
C PRO A 6 -0.05 -33.97 9.38
N PRO A 7 0.77 -35.03 9.45
CA PRO A 7 2.17 -34.95 9.11
C PRO A 7 2.33 -34.75 7.59
N THR A 8 3.12 -33.75 7.22
CA THR A 8 3.61 -33.47 5.85
C THR A 8 2.51 -33.45 4.78
N GLN A 9 1.71 -32.38 4.76
CA GLN A 9 0.91 -32.02 3.60
C GLN A 9 1.84 -31.88 2.39
N SER A 10 1.51 -32.53 1.27
CA SER A 10 2.37 -32.51 0.09
C SER A 10 2.41 -31.10 -0.53
N LEU A 11 3.44 -30.81 -1.33
CA LEU A 11 3.52 -29.53 -2.05
C LEU A 11 2.33 -29.34 -3.01
N GLU A 12 1.81 -30.44 -3.58
CA GLU A 12 0.63 -30.43 -4.45
C GLU A 12 -0.64 -30.09 -3.67
N ASP A 13 -0.79 -30.62 -2.45
CA ASP A 13 -1.91 -30.28 -1.58
C ASP A 13 -1.87 -28.80 -1.15
N GLN A 14 -0.68 -28.28 -0.84
CA GLN A 14 -0.50 -26.86 -0.52
C GLN A 14 -0.83 -25.93 -1.70
N GLN A 15 -0.47 -26.34 -2.93
CA GLN A 15 -0.86 -25.64 -4.16
C GLN A 15 -2.38 -25.65 -4.37
N CYS A 16 -3.02 -26.78 -4.11
CA CYS A 16 -4.47 -26.91 -4.23
C CYS A 16 -5.19 -26.02 -3.21
N ASP A 17 -4.70 -25.97 -1.98
CA ASP A 17 -5.22 -25.09 -0.93
C ASP A 17 -5.06 -23.61 -1.31
N GLU A 18 -3.87 -23.18 -1.76
CA GLU A 18 -3.67 -21.78 -2.19
C GLU A 18 -4.59 -21.41 -3.36
N MET A 19 -4.75 -22.31 -4.34
CA MET A 19 -5.65 -22.08 -5.46
C MET A 19 -7.11 -21.96 -4.99
N LEU A 20 -7.52 -22.75 -4.01
CA LEU A 20 -8.85 -22.64 -3.41
C LEU A 20 -9.01 -21.30 -2.69
N ASP A 21 -8.04 -20.90 -1.88
CA ASP A 21 -8.03 -19.62 -1.18
C ASP A 21 -8.11 -18.43 -2.15
N CYS A 22 -7.36 -18.49 -3.26
CA CYS A 22 -7.45 -17.49 -4.34
C CYS A 22 -8.85 -17.42 -4.96
N LYS A 23 -9.50 -18.57 -5.18
CA LYS A 23 -10.90 -18.61 -5.67
C LYS A 23 -11.88 -18.00 -4.68
N VAL A 24 -11.66 -18.18 -3.37
CA VAL A 24 -12.48 -17.52 -2.33
C VAL A 24 -12.30 -16.01 -2.39
N VAL A 25 -11.07 -15.52 -2.54
CA VAL A 25 -10.80 -14.08 -2.70
C VAL A 25 -11.44 -13.54 -3.97
N GLN A 26 -11.38 -14.29 -5.08
CA GLN A 26 -12.06 -13.94 -6.32
C GLN A 26 -13.59 -13.86 -6.14
N LEU A 27 -14.20 -14.81 -5.44
CA LEU A 27 -15.62 -14.78 -5.11
C LEU A 27 -15.98 -13.54 -4.28
N ILE A 28 -15.18 -13.22 -3.27
CA ILE A 28 -15.36 -12.00 -2.47
C ILE A 28 -15.32 -10.76 -3.38
N ARG A 29 -14.34 -10.70 -4.27
CA ARG A 29 -14.13 -9.61 -5.22
C ARG A 29 -15.26 -9.44 -6.23
N GLU A 30 -15.77 -10.53 -6.79
CA GLU A 30 -16.72 -10.50 -7.90
C GLU A 30 -18.19 -10.54 -7.46
N CYS A 31 -18.49 -11.17 -6.32
CA CYS A 31 -19.86 -11.44 -5.90
C CYS A 31 -20.27 -10.76 -4.60
N ILE A 32 -19.32 -10.38 -3.72
CA ILE A 32 -19.66 -9.81 -2.41
C ILE A 32 -19.41 -8.30 -2.41
N LEU A 33 -18.17 -7.88 -2.68
CA LEU A 33 -17.76 -6.48 -2.59
C LEU A 33 -18.53 -5.54 -3.55
N PRO A 34 -18.88 -5.93 -4.79
CA PRO A 34 -19.68 -5.10 -5.69
C PRO A 34 -21.10 -4.81 -5.16
N HIS A 35 -21.62 -5.68 -4.30
CA HIS A 35 -22.94 -5.55 -3.68
C HIS A 35 -22.87 -5.13 -2.21
N SER A 36 -21.74 -4.55 -1.77
CA SER A 36 -21.47 -4.18 -0.37
C SER A 36 -22.51 -3.24 0.24
N SER A 37 -23.28 -2.50 -0.56
CA SER A 37 -24.43 -1.68 -0.12
C SER A 37 -25.60 -2.50 0.44
N HIS A 38 -25.74 -3.76 0.03
CA HIS A 38 -26.81 -4.68 0.43
C HIS A 38 -26.38 -5.63 1.55
N VAL A 39 -25.13 -5.53 2.00
CA VAL A 39 -24.53 -6.42 3.00
C VAL A 39 -24.29 -5.63 4.29
N PRO A 40 -24.47 -6.22 5.49
CA PRO A 40 -24.19 -5.54 6.74
C PRO A 40 -22.75 -4.98 6.79
N LYS A 41 -22.60 -3.73 7.20
CA LYS A 41 -21.31 -3.02 7.19
C LYS A 41 -20.25 -3.71 8.04
N GLU A 42 -20.65 -4.24 9.19
CA GLU A 42 -19.77 -5.02 10.07
C GLU A 42 -19.19 -6.25 9.37
N PHE A 43 -19.97 -6.88 8.48
CA PHE A 43 -19.51 -8.01 7.69
C PHE A 43 -18.47 -7.59 6.65
N VAL A 44 -18.70 -6.48 5.95
CA VAL A 44 -17.72 -5.93 5.00
C VAL A 44 -16.41 -5.55 5.71
N LEU A 45 -16.49 -4.94 6.89
CA LEU A 45 -15.33 -4.63 7.73
C LEU A 45 -14.52 -5.89 8.09
N LYS A 46 -15.20 -6.98 8.45
CA LYS A 46 -14.55 -8.27 8.74
C LYS A 46 -13.86 -8.84 7.49
N ILE A 47 -14.49 -8.74 6.32
CA ILE A 47 -13.87 -9.16 5.05
C ILE A 47 -12.62 -8.33 4.77
N VAL A 48 -12.70 -7.00 4.84
CA VAL A 48 -11.55 -6.11 4.60
C VAL A 48 -10.42 -6.42 5.58
N ALA A 49 -10.73 -6.64 6.86
CA ALA A 49 -9.72 -7.03 7.85
C ALA A 49 -9.07 -8.39 7.55
N LEU A 50 -9.84 -9.36 7.04
CA LEU A 50 -9.33 -10.67 6.64
C LEU A 50 -8.42 -10.58 5.41
N LEU A 51 -8.85 -9.86 4.37
CA LEU A 51 -8.05 -9.61 3.17
C LEU A 51 -6.75 -8.87 3.52
N ASN A 52 -6.82 -7.88 4.42
CA ASN A 52 -5.63 -7.15 4.87
C ASN A 52 -4.64 -8.08 5.59
N LYS A 53 -5.14 -8.94 6.49
CA LYS A 53 -4.31 -9.97 7.14
C LYS A 53 -3.66 -10.91 6.12
N GLY A 54 -4.44 -11.38 5.13
CA GLY A 54 -3.96 -12.24 4.05
C GLY A 54 -2.89 -11.57 3.18
N SER A 55 -2.98 -10.26 2.96
CA SER A 55 -1.98 -9.49 2.22
C SER A 55 -0.63 -9.34 2.94
N ILE A 56 -0.60 -9.50 4.27
CA ILE A 56 0.59 -9.29 5.12
C ILE A 56 1.26 -10.62 5.51
N HIS A 57 0.47 -11.61 5.96
CA HIS A 57 1.00 -12.76 6.73
C HIS A 57 1.46 -13.96 5.89
N SER A 58 1.36 -13.87 4.56
CA SER A 58 1.73 -14.99 3.68
C SER A 58 3.24 -15.17 3.51
N ALA A 59 4.02 -14.10 3.70
CA ALA A 59 5.48 -14.10 3.54
C ALA A 59 6.26 -14.60 4.79
N THR A 60 5.60 -14.77 5.94
CA THR A 60 6.26 -14.99 7.24
C THR A 60 5.75 -16.22 7.99
N SER A 61 5.56 -17.38 7.33
CA SER A 61 5.62 -18.64 8.11
C SER A 61 7.08 -18.94 8.41
N SER A 62 7.48 -18.61 9.63
CA SER A 62 8.81 -18.84 10.18
C SER A 62 8.97 -20.30 10.61
N THR A 63 9.12 -21.22 9.64
CA THR A 63 9.68 -22.54 9.90
C THR A 63 10.99 -22.68 9.15
N PRO A 64 12.11 -23.15 9.77
CA PRO A 64 13.44 -23.12 9.14
C PRO A 64 13.61 -24.09 7.96
N VAL A 65 12.54 -24.75 7.53
CA VAL A 65 12.50 -25.80 6.50
C VAL A 65 11.51 -25.41 5.40
N ASP A 66 11.46 -24.13 5.02
CA ASP A 66 10.62 -23.68 3.92
C ASP A 66 11.47 -23.50 2.66
N THR A 67 11.44 -24.54 1.81
CA THR A 67 11.98 -24.54 0.46
C THR A 67 11.42 -23.34 -0.31
N GLU A 68 12.19 -22.76 -1.23
CA GLU A 68 11.78 -21.59 -2.04
C GLU A 68 10.42 -21.79 -2.76
N SER A 69 10.02 -23.03 -3.01
CA SER A 69 8.69 -23.40 -3.49
C SER A 69 7.57 -23.01 -2.52
N THR A 70 7.67 -23.32 -1.23
CA THR A 70 6.65 -23.04 -0.21
C THR A 70 6.43 -21.54 -0.01
N ARG A 71 7.48 -20.73 -0.18
CA ARG A 71 7.38 -19.26 -0.15
C ARG A 71 6.62 -18.69 -1.36
N LYS A 72 6.72 -19.33 -2.53
CA LYS A 72 5.96 -18.96 -3.73
C LYS A 72 4.48 -19.33 -3.63
N LEU A 73 4.14 -20.42 -2.92
CA LEU A 73 2.77 -20.91 -2.70
C LEU A 73 1.90 -20.05 -1.79
N ARG A 74 2.35 -18.85 -1.48
CA ARG A 74 1.58 -17.91 -0.65
C ARG A 74 1.62 -16.50 -1.18
N GLU A 75 2.43 -16.27 -2.22
CA GLU A 75 2.60 -14.99 -2.88
C GLU A 75 1.37 -14.67 -3.74
N GLU A 76 0.79 -15.66 -4.44
CA GLU A 76 -0.39 -15.43 -5.27
C GLU A 76 -1.63 -15.18 -4.41
N PHE A 77 -1.79 -15.88 -3.28
CA PHE A 77 -2.86 -15.56 -2.33
C PHE A 77 -2.72 -14.15 -1.72
N ALA A 78 -1.52 -13.78 -1.26
CA ALA A 78 -1.27 -12.43 -0.73
C ALA A 78 -1.54 -11.35 -1.78
N LYS A 79 -1.10 -11.58 -3.01
CA LYS A 79 -1.32 -10.70 -4.15
C LYS A 79 -2.80 -10.60 -4.49
N ALA A 80 -3.55 -11.71 -4.54
CA ALA A 80 -4.99 -11.69 -4.77
C ALA A 80 -5.73 -10.89 -3.70
N CYS A 81 -5.35 -11.05 -2.43
CA CYS A 81 -5.90 -10.27 -1.32
C CYS A 81 -5.61 -8.78 -1.49
N PHE A 82 -4.36 -8.43 -1.82
CA PHE A 82 -3.92 -7.06 -2.02
C PHE A 82 -4.62 -6.40 -3.23
N GLU A 83 -4.68 -7.08 -4.38
CA GLU A 83 -5.36 -6.59 -5.57
C GLU A 83 -6.86 -6.35 -5.32
N THR A 84 -7.50 -7.25 -4.57
CA THR A 84 -8.92 -7.12 -4.20
C THR A 84 -9.15 -5.90 -3.30
N LEU A 85 -8.29 -5.68 -2.29
CA LEU A 85 -8.33 -4.50 -1.43
C LEU A 85 -8.12 -3.21 -2.24
N LEU A 86 -7.16 -3.22 -3.16
CA LEU A 86 -6.84 -2.07 -3.99
C LEU A 86 -8.01 -1.72 -4.91
N GLN A 87 -8.59 -2.70 -5.60
CA GLN A 87 -9.74 -2.49 -6.48
C GLN A 87 -10.98 -2.02 -5.73
N PHE A 88 -11.26 -2.60 -4.57
CA PHE A 88 -12.37 -2.15 -3.73
C PHE A 88 -12.18 -0.71 -3.24
N SER A 89 -10.93 -0.31 -2.97
CA SER A 89 -10.59 1.07 -2.60
C SER A 89 -10.80 2.06 -3.77
N PHE A 90 -10.51 1.65 -5.01
CA PHE A 90 -10.65 2.50 -6.20
C PHE A 90 -12.08 2.57 -6.77
N LEU A 91 -12.87 1.49 -6.70
CA LEU A 91 -14.21 1.39 -7.31
C LEU A 91 -15.34 1.99 -6.46
N GLY A 92 -15.00 2.71 -5.39
CA GLY A 92 -15.99 3.33 -4.50
C GLY A 92 -16.39 2.39 -3.35
N GLY A 93 -15.41 2.02 -2.51
CA GLY A 93 -15.67 1.46 -1.20
C GLY A 93 -16.72 2.28 -0.46
N ILE A 94 -17.73 1.59 0.06
CA ILE A 94 -18.99 2.11 0.62
C ILE A 94 -19.00 3.63 0.90
N VAL A 95 -19.66 4.41 0.04
CA VAL A 95 -19.99 5.81 0.33
C VAL A 95 -21.13 5.81 1.36
N LEU A 96 -20.79 5.58 2.63
CA LEU A 96 -21.66 5.97 3.74
C LEU A 96 -21.65 7.51 3.86
N PRO A 97 -22.67 8.10 4.49
CA PRO A 97 -22.56 9.43 5.10
C PRO A 97 -21.40 9.52 6.11
N GLU A 98 -21.02 8.36 6.68
CA GLU A 98 -19.83 8.03 7.48
C GLU A 98 -18.78 7.21 6.66
N GLY A 99 -18.71 7.43 5.34
CA GLY A 99 -17.90 6.67 4.37
C GLY A 99 -16.39 6.90 4.48
N GLY A 100 -15.98 7.78 5.40
CA GLY A 100 -14.59 8.04 5.70
C GLY A 100 -13.90 6.81 6.29
N VAL A 101 -14.52 6.07 7.22
CA VAL A 101 -13.77 5.14 8.09
C VAL A 101 -13.25 3.90 7.36
N VAL A 102 -14.02 3.28 6.46
CA VAL A 102 -13.60 2.05 5.74
C VAL A 102 -12.55 2.38 4.67
N ASN A 103 -12.76 3.45 3.90
CA ASN A 103 -11.78 3.96 2.95
C ASN A 103 -10.51 4.41 3.68
N ARG A 104 -10.64 5.08 4.83
CA ARG A 104 -9.53 5.47 5.71
C ARG A 104 -8.73 4.27 6.18
N LEU A 105 -9.37 3.23 6.71
CA LEU A 105 -8.65 2.04 7.19
C LEU A 105 -7.95 1.29 6.05
N ALA A 106 -8.59 1.20 4.87
CA ALA A 106 -8.00 0.59 3.69
C ALA A 106 -6.78 1.40 3.18
N VAL A 107 -6.93 2.71 3.00
CA VAL A 107 -5.86 3.60 2.54
C VAL A 107 -4.72 3.67 3.57
N THR A 108 -5.03 3.75 4.87
CA THR A 108 -4.02 3.71 5.94
C THR A 108 -3.22 2.40 5.91
N SER A 109 -3.91 1.26 5.72
CA SER A 109 -3.24 -0.04 5.62
C SER A 109 -2.38 -0.14 4.36
N LEU A 110 -2.86 0.38 3.23
CA LEU A 110 -2.10 0.45 1.98
C LEU A 110 -0.85 1.32 2.14
N LEU A 111 -0.97 2.51 2.73
CA LEU A 111 0.16 3.41 2.98
C LEU A 111 1.21 2.75 3.89
N HIS A 112 0.75 2.07 4.96
CA HIS A 112 1.65 1.31 5.83
C HIS A 112 2.37 0.19 5.06
N ARG A 113 1.67 -0.55 4.21
CA ARG A 113 2.28 -1.61 3.38
C ARG A 113 3.28 -1.04 2.38
N PHE A 114 2.97 0.10 1.77
CA PHE A 114 3.90 0.79 0.88
C PHE A 114 5.16 1.18 1.61
N GLN A 115 5.03 1.77 2.80
CA GLN A 115 6.17 2.13 3.65
C GLN A 115 7.05 0.92 3.95
N GLU A 116 6.45 -0.20 4.37
CA GLU A 116 7.17 -1.42 4.70
C GLU A 116 8.00 -1.95 3.52
N VAL A 117 7.38 -2.06 2.34
CA VAL A 117 8.06 -2.54 1.13
C VAL A 117 9.19 -1.59 0.71
N ILE A 118 8.96 -0.28 0.80
CA ILE A 118 9.97 0.73 0.47
C ILE A 118 11.15 0.64 1.44
N CYS A 119 10.90 0.58 2.75
CA CYS A 119 11.95 0.46 3.75
C CYS A 119 12.75 -0.83 3.58
N HIS A 120 12.07 -1.98 3.42
CA HIS A 120 12.73 -3.26 3.23
C HIS A 120 13.58 -3.30 1.96
N TYR A 121 13.09 -2.70 0.86
CA TYR A 121 13.90 -2.57 -0.36
C TYR A 121 15.17 -1.74 -0.13
N VAL A 122 15.06 -0.62 0.57
CA VAL A 122 16.21 0.26 0.87
C VAL A 122 17.24 -0.45 1.74
N GLU A 123 16.79 -1.19 2.76
CA GLU A 123 17.65 -2.02 3.61
C GLU A 123 18.33 -3.13 2.81
N ASP A 124 17.57 -3.86 2.00
CA ASP A 124 18.08 -4.93 1.14
C ASP A 124 19.14 -4.40 0.16
N GLU A 125 18.92 -3.26 -0.50
CA GLU A 125 19.91 -2.66 -1.42
C GLU A 125 21.20 -2.28 -0.71
N GLN A 126 21.11 -1.72 0.51
CA GLN A 126 22.28 -1.36 1.30
C GLN A 126 23.11 -2.59 1.69
N LEU A 127 22.45 -3.69 2.01
CA LEU A 127 23.10 -4.95 2.38
C LEU A 127 23.62 -5.74 1.16
N SER A 128 22.96 -5.61 0.00
CA SER A 128 23.30 -6.35 -1.22
C SER A 128 24.62 -5.89 -1.87
N GLY A 129 25.07 -4.67 -1.57
CA GLY A 129 26.31 -4.11 -2.07
C GLY A 129 26.35 -3.98 -3.59
N LYS A 130 27.03 -4.89 -4.29
CA LYS A 130 27.13 -4.91 -5.77
C LYS A 130 26.25 -5.97 -6.43
N CYS A 131 25.59 -6.82 -5.66
CA CYS A 131 24.73 -7.86 -6.21
C CYS A 131 23.34 -7.28 -6.50
N PRO A 132 22.78 -7.44 -7.70
CA PRO A 132 21.41 -7.01 -7.95
C PRO A 132 20.44 -7.86 -7.13
N LEU A 133 19.46 -7.22 -6.50
CA LEU A 133 18.40 -7.91 -5.79
C LEU A 133 17.53 -8.79 -6.71
N PRO A 134 16.84 -9.81 -6.17
CA PRO A 134 15.99 -10.70 -6.96
C PRO A 134 14.95 -9.95 -7.80
N ARG A 135 14.65 -10.46 -9.00
CA ARG A 135 13.70 -9.82 -9.94
C ARG A 135 12.31 -9.58 -9.34
N HIS A 136 11.81 -10.50 -8.51
CA HIS A 136 10.51 -10.34 -7.85
C HIS A 136 10.51 -9.14 -6.90
N ARG A 137 11.59 -8.92 -6.12
CA ARG A 137 11.76 -7.73 -5.28
C ARG A 137 11.76 -6.45 -6.10
N MET A 138 12.43 -6.46 -7.26
CA MET A 138 12.44 -5.30 -8.17
C MET A 138 11.05 -5.00 -8.75
N ALA A 139 10.28 -6.04 -9.06
CA ALA A 139 8.90 -5.90 -9.51
C ALA A 139 7.98 -5.38 -8.41
N GLU A 140 8.12 -5.90 -7.18
CA GLU A 140 7.35 -5.51 -6.00
C GLU A 140 7.54 -4.02 -5.69
N ILE A 141 8.79 -3.55 -5.55
CA ILE A 141 9.04 -2.13 -5.27
C ILE A 141 8.57 -1.23 -6.43
N SER A 142 8.78 -1.65 -7.68
CA SER A 142 8.31 -0.87 -8.83
C SER A 142 6.79 -0.74 -8.86
N PHE A 143 6.08 -1.81 -8.49
CA PHE A 143 4.63 -1.81 -8.39
C PHE A 143 4.16 -0.89 -7.25
N VAL A 144 4.78 -0.99 -6.07
CA VAL A 144 4.47 -0.13 -4.92
C VAL A 144 4.70 1.35 -5.25
N LEU A 145 5.82 1.71 -5.88
CA LEU A 145 6.09 3.09 -6.27
C LEU A 145 5.03 3.66 -7.23
N LYS A 146 4.60 2.86 -8.23
CA LYS A 146 3.50 3.26 -9.13
C LYS A 146 2.16 3.39 -8.41
N ALA A 147 1.90 2.51 -7.45
CA ALA A 147 0.70 2.58 -6.63
C ALA A 147 0.69 3.85 -5.77
N VAL A 148 1.83 4.23 -5.19
CA VAL A 148 2.01 5.50 -4.45
C VAL A 148 1.74 6.70 -5.35
N ALA A 149 2.30 6.73 -6.56
CA ALA A 149 2.03 7.81 -7.52
C ALA A 149 0.53 7.92 -7.83
N THR A 150 -0.11 6.79 -8.14
CA THR A 150 -1.53 6.72 -8.49
C THR A 150 -2.43 7.15 -7.32
N LEU A 151 -2.12 6.69 -6.11
CA LEU A 151 -2.85 7.06 -4.89
C LEU A 151 -2.71 8.55 -4.61
N THR A 152 -1.50 9.10 -4.68
CA THR A 152 -1.23 10.53 -4.46
C THR A 152 -2.03 11.40 -5.44
N ALA A 153 -1.97 11.07 -6.73
CA ALA A 153 -2.74 11.75 -7.77
C ALA A 153 -4.25 11.68 -7.53
N SER A 154 -4.75 10.55 -7.03
CA SER A 154 -6.17 10.33 -6.75
C SER A 154 -6.63 11.13 -5.53
N LEU A 155 -5.85 11.14 -4.45
CA LEU A 155 -6.16 11.91 -3.25
C LEU A 155 -6.16 13.42 -3.52
N LYS A 156 -5.24 13.92 -4.37
CA LYS A 156 -5.20 15.34 -4.78
C LYS A 156 -6.44 15.78 -5.56
N LYS A 157 -7.03 14.87 -6.32
CA LYS A 157 -8.27 15.12 -7.09
C LYS A 157 -9.54 14.96 -6.25
N ALA A 158 -9.45 14.33 -5.09
CA ALA A 158 -10.58 14.15 -4.21
C ALA A 158 -10.99 15.50 -3.58
N PRO A 159 -12.28 15.72 -3.29
CA PRO A 159 -12.72 16.89 -2.54
C PRO A 159 -11.98 16.99 -1.19
N PRO A 160 -11.55 18.18 -0.74
CA PRO A 160 -10.71 18.32 0.44
C PRO A 160 -11.36 17.82 1.75
N ASN A 161 -12.68 17.70 1.79
CA ASN A 161 -13.42 17.17 2.94
C ASN A 161 -13.53 15.63 2.93
N ASN A 162 -13.11 14.96 1.85
CA ASN A 162 -13.26 13.51 1.69
C ASN A 162 -12.02 12.72 2.14
N VAL A 163 -10.89 13.40 2.38
CA VAL A 163 -9.64 12.78 2.80
C VAL A 163 -9.28 13.28 4.18
N GLU A 164 -9.18 12.36 5.14
CA GLU A 164 -8.79 12.72 6.50
C GLU A 164 -7.35 13.21 6.58
N TRP A 165 -7.11 14.12 7.52
CA TRP A 165 -5.80 14.68 7.78
C TRP A 165 -4.73 13.61 8.06
N SER A 166 -5.06 12.55 8.81
CA SER A 166 -4.11 11.47 9.12
C SER A 166 -3.63 10.70 7.88
N VAL A 167 -4.47 10.61 6.83
CA VAL A 167 -4.09 9.98 5.56
C VAL A 167 -3.06 10.85 4.83
N TRP A 168 -3.24 12.17 4.85
CA TRP A 168 -2.26 13.11 4.31
C TRP A 168 -0.94 13.08 5.08
N GLU A 169 -0.99 13.02 6.41
CA GLU A 169 0.22 12.90 7.24
C GLU A 169 1.00 11.63 6.91
N GLN A 170 0.32 10.48 6.81
CA GLN A 170 0.97 9.21 6.45
C GLN A 170 1.52 9.23 5.02
N LEU A 171 0.78 9.79 4.08
CA LEU A 171 1.24 9.94 2.70
C LEU A 171 2.51 10.81 2.66
N ILE A 172 2.49 11.98 3.30
CA ILE A 172 3.66 12.89 3.36
C ILE A 172 4.84 12.20 4.06
N ALA A 173 4.58 11.40 5.10
CA ALA A 173 5.62 10.65 5.81
C ALA A 173 6.31 9.58 4.95
N LEU A 174 5.73 9.17 3.81
CA LEU A 174 6.42 8.29 2.85
C LEU A 174 7.56 9.00 2.10
N TYR A 175 7.53 10.33 1.99
CA TYR A 175 8.45 11.10 1.16
C TYR A 175 9.95 10.81 1.45
N PRO A 176 10.43 10.82 2.71
CA PRO A 176 11.82 10.51 3.00
C PRO A 176 12.22 9.11 2.54
N HIS A 177 11.31 8.13 2.66
CA HIS A 177 11.54 6.76 2.23
C HIS A 177 11.63 6.63 0.70
N LEU A 178 10.80 7.38 -0.04
CA LEU A 178 10.90 7.47 -1.50
C LEU A 178 12.25 8.06 -1.93
N VAL A 179 12.70 9.13 -1.26
CA VAL A 179 14.00 9.75 -1.56
C VAL A 179 15.15 8.75 -1.32
N SER A 180 15.07 7.91 -0.28
CA SER A 180 16.05 6.85 -0.03
C SER A 180 16.16 5.83 -1.17
N CYS A 181 15.10 5.61 -1.95
CA CYS A 181 15.15 4.74 -3.14
C CYS A 181 15.95 5.36 -4.31
N SER A 182 16.35 6.63 -4.25
CA SER A 182 17.10 7.29 -5.33
C SER A 182 18.49 6.71 -5.57
N THR A 183 19.03 5.97 -4.59
CA THR A 183 20.31 5.26 -4.72
C THR A 183 20.18 3.97 -5.55
N SER A 184 18.96 3.58 -5.94
CA SER A 184 18.72 2.41 -6.78
C SER A 184 19.47 2.49 -8.11
N THR A 185 20.12 1.38 -8.49
CA THR A 185 20.71 1.24 -9.83
C THR A 185 19.74 0.68 -10.86
N SER A 186 18.52 0.31 -10.46
CA SER A 186 17.54 -0.32 -11.34
C SER A 186 16.74 0.71 -12.14
N ALA A 187 16.87 0.69 -13.46
CA ALA A 187 16.14 1.62 -14.34
C ALA A 187 14.61 1.52 -14.22
N GLN A 188 14.07 0.35 -13.86
CA GLN A 188 12.63 0.18 -13.64
C GLN A 188 12.17 0.87 -12.35
N VAL A 189 12.94 0.70 -11.28
CA VAL A 189 12.69 1.35 -9.99
C VAL A 189 12.83 2.86 -10.13
N CYS A 190 13.92 3.33 -10.74
CA CYS A 190 14.15 4.76 -10.96
C CYS A 190 13.08 5.45 -11.83
N ARG A 191 12.46 4.74 -12.78
CA ARG A 191 11.31 5.29 -13.53
C ARG A 191 10.09 5.43 -12.63
N SER A 192 9.72 4.36 -11.94
CA SER A 192 8.55 4.35 -11.04
C SER A 192 8.71 5.34 -9.88
N LEU A 193 9.93 5.49 -9.36
CA LEU A 193 10.26 6.44 -8.31
C LEU A 193 10.08 7.88 -8.78
N ARG A 194 10.53 8.22 -9.99
CA ARG A 194 10.36 9.56 -10.56
C ARG A 194 8.89 9.94 -10.68
N GLU A 195 8.06 9.01 -11.15
CA GLU A 195 6.61 9.20 -11.22
C GLU A 195 6.02 9.50 -9.84
N ALA A 196 6.40 8.72 -8.82
CA ALA A 196 5.96 8.94 -7.45
C ALA A 196 6.41 10.30 -6.90
N LEU A 197 7.69 10.65 -7.03
CA LEU A 197 8.24 11.92 -6.53
C LEU A 197 7.62 13.14 -7.22
N HIS A 198 7.28 13.04 -8.51
CA HIS A 198 6.59 14.13 -9.21
C HIS A 198 5.23 14.45 -8.60
N GLU A 199 4.49 13.45 -8.14
CA GLU A 199 3.18 13.68 -7.51
C GLU A 199 3.25 14.44 -6.19
N TYR A 200 4.39 14.35 -5.48
CA TYR A 200 4.65 15.05 -4.22
C TYR A 200 5.00 16.52 -4.42
N ALA A 201 5.33 16.97 -5.64
CA ALA A 201 5.68 18.37 -5.90
C ALA A 201 4.57 19.34 -5.42
N ASP A 202 3.32 18.98 -5.65
CA ASP A 202 2.16 19.80 -5.25
C ASP A 202 1.91 19.80 -3.73
N LEU A 203 2.51 18.85 -2.99
CA LEU A 203 2.42 18.76 -1.53
C LEU A 203 3.50 19.60 -0.84
N LEU A 204 4.57 19.96 -1.55
CA LEU A 204 5.67 20.78 -1.05
C LEU A 204 5.33 22.27 -1.22
N ALA A 205 4.43 22.80 -0.39
CA ALA A 205 4.00 24.20 -0.46
C ALA A 205 4.96 25.15 0.29
N PRO A 206 5.19 26.37 -0.22
CA PRO A 206 5.97 27.39 0.49
C PRO A 206 5.25 27.87 1.76
N PRO A 207 5.98 28.35 2.80
CA PRO A 207 5.37 28.92 3.99
C PRO A 207 4.45 30.10 3.63
N ARG A 208 3.17 30.04 4.01
CA ARG A 208 2.23 31.14 3.78
C ARG A 208 2.51 32.27 4.75
N SER A 209 3.33 33.25 4.35
CA SER A 209 3.33 34.57 4.97
C SER A 209 3.46 35.66 3.90
N PRO A 210 2.63 36.72 3.92
CA PRO A 210 2.80 37.85 3.02
C PRO A 210 4.06 38.63 3.43
N PRO A 211 4.81 39.21 2.48
CA PRO A 211 5.92 40.08 2.83
C PRO A 211 5.39 41.25 3.67
N PRO A 212 6.05 41.63 4.77
CA PRO A 212 5.65 42.80 5.53
C PRO A 212 5.68 44.02 4.61
N GLN A 213 4.53 44.67 4.42
CA GLN A 213 4.50 46.00 3.81
C GLN A 213 5.34 46.91 4.70
N ARG A 214 6.54 47.24 4.23
CA ARG A 214 7.36 48.30 4.79
C ARG A 214 6.64 49.61 4.51
N ASN A 215 5.66 49.95 5.34
CA ASN A 215 5.15 51.31 5.43
C ASN A 215 6.31 52.18 5.93
N GLY A 216 7.06 52.71 4.96
CA GLY A 216 8.03 53.77 5.17
C GLY A 216 7.29 55.06 5.50
N GLY A 217 6.75 55.14 6.71
CA GLY A 217 6.49 56.42 7.35
C GLY A 217 7.82 56.99 7.79
N HIS A 218 8.22 58.11 7.20
CA HIS A 218 9.00 59.11 7.92
C HIS A 218 8.47 60.51 7.61
N PRO A 219 8.31 61.36 8.65
CA PRO A 219 7.87 62.73 8.50
C PRO A 219 9.07 63.59 8.05
N ALA A 220 8.85 64.51 7.13
CA ALA A 220 9.79 65.61 6.90
C ALA A 220 9.32 66.82 7.70
N ALA A 221 10.01 67.07 8.81
CA ALA A 221 9.99 68.35 9.51
C ALA A 221 11.09 69.24 8.93
N THR A 222 10.70 70.38 8.34
CA THR A 222 11.28 71.72 8.52
C THR A 222 10.42 72.72 7.76
#